data_AF-A0A382TH34-F1
#
_entry.id   AF-A0A382TH34-F1
#
_cell.length_a   1.000
_cell.length_b   1.000
_cell.length_c   1.000
_cell.angle_alpha   90.00
_cell.angle_beta   90.00
_cell.angle_gamma   90.00
#
_symmetry.space_group_name_H-M   'P 1'
#
loop_
_entity.id
_entity.type
_entity.pdbx_description
1 polymer ?
#
loop_
_entity_poly.entity_id
_entity_poly.type
_entity_poly.pdbx_seq_one_letter_code
_entity_poly.pdbx_strand_id
1 'polypeptide(L)'
;MLVFAASRWPGMLPQNFSAAHALLFCAAFWLPGWMGWVLPLATIIVTDVLLNLFHYSMPVMVPELVVNWMILALFVVLAKWLARRRSYGRVFLGTLIGALLFYLVSNTVSWMVNPAYAKTIAGWVQALTVGLPGFPPTWLFGLKSLLGTGLFTGLFAGAMKWSEAIDDAPEPETDDDEETEAPPEPSPEAA
;
A
#
# COMPACT_ATOMS: atom_id res chain seq x y z
N MET A 1 3.58 6.61 -4.69
CA MET A 1 2.18 7.07 -4.48
C MET A 1 1.38 7.20 -5.76
N LEU A 2 1.97 7.55 -6.91
CA LEU A 2 1.25 7.56 -8.18
C LEU A 2 0.64 6.19 -8.55
N VAL A 3 1.42 5.11 -8.41
CA VAL A 3 0.91 3.72 -8.59
C VAL A 3 -0.25 3.42 -7.64
N PHE A 4 -0.20 3.92 -6.41
CA PHE A 4 -1.31 3.79 -5.47
C PHE A 4 -2.53 4.52 -6.02
N ALA A 5 -2.44 5.82 -6.31
CA ALA A 5 -3.56 6.58 -6.85
C ALA A 5 -4.14 5.95 -8.13
N ALA A 6 -3.28 5.53 -9.06
CA ALA A 6 -3.69 4.85 -10.28
C ALA A 6 -4.42 3.54 -9.98
N SER A 7 -3.88 2.67 -9.11
CA SER A 7 -4.52 1.38 -8.77
C SER A 7 -5.94 1.50 -8.20
N ARG A 8 -6.37 2.70 -7.77
CA ARG A 8 -7.72 2.97 -7.29
C ARG A 8 -8.71 3.36 -8.38
N TRP A 9 -8.24 3.65 -9.60
CA TRP A 9 -9.12 4.10 -10.66
C TRP A 9 -10.09 2.97 -11.08
N PRO A 10 -11.39 3.26 -11.22
CA PRO A 10 -12.40 2.28 -11.60
C PRO A 10 -12.01 1.53 -12.88
N GLY A 11 -12.10 0.20 -12.84
CA GLY A 11 -11.77 -0.68 -13.97
C GLY A 11 -10.31 -1.14 -14.04
N MET A 12 -9.38 -0.58 -13.25
CA MET A 12 -7.99 -1.04 -13.26
C MET A 12 -7.76 -2.36 -12.53
N LEU A 13 -8.49 -2.61 -11.45
CA LEU A 13 -8.46 -3.86 -10.69
C LEU A 13 -9.87 -4.44 -10.58
N PRO A 14 -10.00 -5.77 -10.40
CA PRO A 14 -11.29 -6.39 -10.12
C PRO A 14 -11.99 -5.73 -8.93
N GLN A 15 -13.32 -5.68 -8.97
CA GLN A 15 -14.08 -5.06 -7.88
C GLN A 15 -13.74 -5.69 -6.52
N ASN A 16 -13.42 -4.82 -5.56
CA ASN A 16 -12.98 -5.15 -4.19
C ASN A 16 -11.61 -5.83 -4.09
N PHE A 17 -10.85 -5.88 -5.19
CA PHE A 17 -9.43 -6.26 -5.20
C PHE A 17 -8.59 -4.98 -5.28
N SER A 18 -7.82 -4.67 -4.24
CA SER A 18 -7.18 -3.35 -4.12
C SER A 18 -5.76 -3.44 -3.57
N ALA A 19 -4.87 -2.63 -4.14
CA ALA A 19 -3.53 -2.39 -3.63
C ALA A 19 -3.49 -1.34 -2.49
N ALA A 20 -4.63 -0.70 -2.19
CA ALA A 20 -4.67 0.48 -1.33
C ALA A 20 -4.12 0.22 0.07
N HIS A 21 -4.60 -0.82 0.75
CA HIS A 21 -4.15 -1.15 2.10
C HIS A 21 -2.66 -1.50 2.14
N ALA A 22 -2.18 -2.28 1.16
CA ALA A 22 -0.77 -2.65 1.04
C ALA A 22 0.10 -1.39 0.84
N LEU A 23 -0.20 -0.57 -0.17
CA LEU A 23 0.63 0.59 -0.51
C LEU A 23 0.58 1.68 0.56
N LEU A 24 -0.58 1.90 1.20
CA LEU A 24 -0.73 2.80 2.34
C LEU A 24 0.16 2.37 3.51
N PHE A 25 0.09 1.09 3.87
CA PHE A 25 0.84 0.55 5.00
C PHE A 25 2.34 0.43 4.71
N CYS A 26 2.74 -0.06 3.53
CA CYS A 26 4.13 -0.15 3.11
C CYS A 26 4.78 1.24 3.07
N ALA A 27 4.08 2.24 2.53
CA ALA A 27 4.57 3.62 2.53
C ALA A 27 4.75 4.14 3.96
N ALA A 28 3.77 3.93 4.84
CA ALA A 28 3.89 4.32 6.23
C ALA A 28 5.05 3.62 6.94
N PHE A 29 5.23 2.32 6.68
CA PHE A 29 6.25 1.49 7.31
C PHE A 29 7.68 1.91 6.94
N TRP A 30 7.93 2.18 5.64
CA TRP A 30 9.28 2.42 5.13
C TRP A 30 9.67 3.89 5.04
N LEU A 31 8.73 4.81 4.76
CA LEU A 31 9.07 6.22 4.60
C LEU A 31 9.51 6.87 5.92
N PRO A 32 10.60 7.66 5.90
CA PRO A 32 11.12 8.33 7.09
C PRO A 32 10.26 9.54 7.49
N GLY A 33 10.43 9.96 8.75
CA GLY A 33 9.90 11.22 9.26
C GLY A 33 8.40 11.43 9.05
N TRP A 34 8.03 12.67 8.72
CA TRP A 34 6.65 13.12 8.50
C TRP A 34 6.03 12.53 7.21
N MET A 35 6.85 12.19 6.21
CA MET A 35 6.38 11.65 4.93
C MET A 35 5.65 10.33 5.11
N GLY A 36 6.13 9.44 6.00
CA GLY A 36 5.42 8.19 6.29
C GLY A 36 4.08 8.35 6.99
N TRP A 37 3.75 9.55 7.49
CA TRP A 37 2.43 9.86 8.05
C TRP A 37 1.54 10.52 7.01
N VAL A 38 2.02 11.63 6.44
CA VAL A 38 1.19 12.52 5.62
C VAL A 38 0.99 11.94 4.23
N LEU A 39 2.03 11.43 3.60
CA LEU A 39 1.97 11.02 2.20
C LEU A 39 0.94 9.89 1.93
N PRO A 40 0.91 8.78 2.69
CA PRO A 40 -0.11 7.75 2.48
C PRO A 40 -1.53 8.22 2.80
N LEU A 41 -1.72 9.04 3.84
CA LEU A 41 -3.03 9.55 4.24
C LEU A 41 -3.57 10.59 3.25
N ALA A 42 -2.74 11.54 2.83
CA ALA A 42 -3.10 12.51 1.80
C ALA A 42 -3.48 11.78 0.49
N THR A 43 -2.73 10.75 0.11
CA THR A 43 -3.02 9.97 -1.10
C THR A 43 -4.41 9.33 -1.04
N ILE A 44 -4.76 8.65 0.06
CA ILE A 44 -6.08 8.00 0.17
C ILE A 44 -7.22 9.03 0.24
N ILE A 45 -7.06 10.10 1.04
CA ILE A 45 -8.10 11.13 1.21
C ILE A 45 -8.35 11.88 -0.10
N VAL A 46 -7.28 12.35 -0.77
CA VAL A 46 -7.40 13.07 -2.04
C VAL A 46 -8.01 12.18 -3.11
N THR A 47 -7.57 10.92 -3.22
CA THR A 47 -8.16 10.00 -4.21
C THR A 47 -9.62 9.67 -3.91
N ASP A 48 -10.01 9.52 -2.65
CA ASP A 48 -11.42 9.35 -2.28
C ASP A 48 -12.26 10.58 -2.66
N VAL A 49 -11.78 11.78 -2.36
CA VAL A 49 -12.47 13.03 -2.71
C VAL A 49 -12.63 13.14 -4.23
N LEU A 50 -11.56 12.93 -5.00
CA LEU A 50 -11.61 13.02 -6.46
C LEU A 50 -12.55 11.96 -7.06
N LEU A 51 -12.48 10.71 -6.60
CA LEU A 51 -13.35 9.65 -7.10
C LEU A 51 -14.83 9.92 -6.78
N ASN A 52 -15.13 10.40 -5.57
CA ASN A 52 -16.51 10.72 -5.20
C ASN A 52 -17.06 11.91 -6.00
N LEU A 53 -16.27 12.97 -6.20
CA LEU A 53 -16.70 14.16 -6.94
C LEU A 53 -16.82 13.92 -8.45
N PHE A 54 -15.84 13.25 -9.06
CA PHE A 54 -15.72 13.20 -10.52
C PHE A 54 -16.20 11.89 -11.16
N HIS A 55 -16.22 10.78 -10.42
CA HIS A 55 -16.62 9.49 -10.97
C HIS A 55 -17.94 8.98 -10.38
N TYR A 56 -18.07 8.95 -9.05
CA TYR A 56 -19.25 8.41 -8.39
C TYR A 56 -20.40 9.43 -8.25
N SER A 57 -20.12 10.72 -8.38
CA SER A 57 -21.09 11.80 -8.14
C SER A 57 -21.74 11.71 -6.74
N MET A 58 -20.94 11.32 -5.75
CA MET A 58 -21.37 11.10 -4.36
C MET A 58 -20.86 12.23 -3.46
N PRO A 59 -21.58 12.55 -2.38
CA PRO A 59 -21.15 13.56 -1.43
C PRO A 59 -19.83 13.17 -0.75
N VAL A 60 -18.96 14.16 -0.60
CA VAL A 60 -17.75 14.07 0.22
C VAL A 60 -18.09 14.44 1.67
N MET A 61 -17.26 14.00 2.63
CA MET A 61 -17.43 14.30 4.07
C MET A 61 -18.66 13.67 4.74
N VAL A 62 -19.22 12.61 4.16
CA VAL A 62 -20.23 11.80 4.85
C VAL A 62 -19.59 11.01 6.01
N PRO A 63 -20.32 10.74 7.12
CA PRO A 63 -19.77 10.06 8.29
C PRO A 63 -19.07 8.74 7.97
N GLU A 64 -19.60 7.94 7.04
CA GLU A 64 -19.04 6.66 6.63
C GLU A 64 -17.64 6.83 6.01
N LEU A 65 -17.48 7.83 5.15
CA LEU A 65 -16.21 8.13 4.50
C LEU A 65 -15.17 8.64 5.52
N VAL A 66 -15.60 9.51 6.43
CA VAL A 66 -14.74 10.01 7.51
C VAL A 66 -14.28 8.88 8.42
N VAL A 67 -15.18 7.96 8.80
CA VAL A 67 -14.81 6.81 9.63
C VAL A 67 -13.82 5.90 8.89
N ASN A 68 -13.99 5.67 7.59
CA ASN A 68 -13.01 4.91 6.81
C ASN A 68 -11.62 5.56 6.86
N TRP A 69 -11.52 6.89 6.72
CA TRP A 69 -10.25 7.60 6.87
C TRP A 69 -9.65 7.45 8.26
N MET A 70 -10.47 7.48 9.32
CA MET A 70 -10.00 7.27 10.69
C MET A 70 -9.44 5.86 10.89
N ILE A 71 -10.10 4.83 10.35
CA ILE A 71 -9.60 3.45 10.40
C ILE A 71 -8.27 3.34 9.64
N LEU A 72 -8.16 3.97 8.48
CA LEU A 72 -6.92 4.00 7.70
C LEU A 72 -5.80 4.80 8.38
N ALA A 73 -6.13 5.83 9.15
CA ALA A 73 -5.16 6.55 10.00
C ALA A 73 -4.62 5.65 11.12
N LEU A 74 -5.47 4.86 11.77
CA LEU A 74 -5.02 3.85 12.75
C LEU A 74 -4.12 2.79 12.10
N PHE A 75 -4.36 2.47 10.83
CA PHE A 75 -3.49 1.63 10.02
C PHE A 75 -2.08 2.19 9.88
N VAL A 76 -1.98 3.47 9.56
CA VAL A 76 -0.69 4.18 9.46
C VAL A 76 0.01 4.19 10.82
N VAL A 77 -0.72 4.43 11.92
CA VAL A 77 -0.16 4.34 13.28
C VAL A 77 0.41 2.94 13.55
N LEU A 78 -0.33 1.88 13.23
CA LEU A 78 0.12 0.49 13.38
C LEU A 78 1.38 0.21 12.55
N ALA A 79 1.41 0.68 11.30
CA ALA A 79 2.57 0.54 10.42
C ALA A 79 3.81 1.22 11.01
N LYS A 80 3.67 2.47 11.50
CA LYS A 80 4.77 3.22 12.13
C LYS A 80 5.24 2.57 13.43
N TRP A 81 4.33 2.01 14.21
CA TRP A 81 4.66 1.27 15.43
C TRP A 81 5.49 0.02 15.12
N LEU A 82 5.07 -0.80 14.14
CA LEU A 82 5.81 -1.98 13.71
C LEU A 82 7.15 -1.64 13.03
N ALA A 83 7.23 -0.49 12.36
CA ALA A 83 8.45 -0.01 11.71
C ALA A 83 9.60 0.32 12.67
N ARG A 84 9.38 0.35 14.00
CA ARG A 84 10.46 0.50 15.00
C ARG A 84 11.47 -0.65 14.97
N ARG A 85 11.05 -1.83 14.47
CA ARG A 85 11.96 -2.94 14.18
C ARG A 85 11.65 -3.46 12.79
N ARG A 86 12.25 -2.86 11.76
CA ARG A 86 11.93 -3.19 10.37
C ARG A 86 12.27 -4.63 10.03
N SER A 87 11.36 -5.31 9.37
CA SER A 87 11.60 -6.59 8.69
C SER A 87 10.48 -6.86 7.68
N TYR A 88 10.80 -7.60 6.62
CA TYR A 88 9.83 -7.99 5.59
C TYR A 88 8.68 -8.83 6.17
N GLY A 89 8.96 -9.70 7.15
CA GLY A 89 7.91 -10.46 7.83
C GLY A 89 6.95 -9.59 8.63
N ARG A 90 7.44 -8.53 9.29
CA ARG A 90 6.60 -7.61 10.07
C ARG A 90 5.71 -6.75 9.20
N VAL A 91 6.20 -6.25 8.06
CA VAL A 91 5.34 -5.50 7.14
C VAL A 91 4.29 -6.43 6.53
N PHE A 92 4.67 -7.65 6.12
CA PHE A 92 3.73 -8.61 5.56
C PHE A 92 2.61 -8.98 6.54
N LEU A 93 2.96 -9.50 7.73
CA LEU A 93 1.98 -9.84 8.75
C LEU A 93 1.20 -8.61 9.24
N GLY A 94 1.87 -7.48 9.41
CA GLY A 94 1.26 -6.22 9.81
C GLY A 94 0.18 -5.76 8.82
N THR A 95 0.43 -5.88 7.52
CA THR A 95 -0.56 -5.54 6.48
C THR A 95 -1.75 -6.48 6.48
N LEU A 96 -1.54 -7.80 6.66
CA LEU A 96 -2.64 -8.77 6.71
C LEU A 96 -3.51 -8.59 7.96
N ILE A 97 -2.88 -8.43 9.13
CA ILE A 97 -3.58 -8.13 10.39
C ILE A 97 -4.33 -6.82 10.25
N GLY A 98 -3.68 -5.81 9.65
CA GLY A 98 -4.33 -4.58 9.26
C GLY A 98 -5.60 -4.88 8.46
N ALA A 99 -5.50 -5.50 7.29
CA ALA A 99 -6.65 -5.67 6.39
C ALA A 99 -7.82 -6.40 7.09
N LEU A 100 -7.51 -7.37 7.95
CA LEU A 100 -8.49 -8.04 8.79
C LEU A 100 -9.13 -7.09 9.82
N LEU A 101 -8.35 -6.24 10.49
CA LEU A 101 -8.86 -5.23 11.42
C LEU A 101 -9.71 -4.18 10.70
N PHE A 102 -9.28 -3.71 9.52
CA PHE A 102 -10.09 -2.79 8.70
C PHE A 102 -11.44 -3.42 8.37
N TYR A 103 -11.45 -4.67 7.92
CA TYR A 103 -12.66 -5.43 7.65
C TYR A 103 -13.56 -5.52 8.88
N LEU A 104 -13.02 -5.95 10.02
CA LEU A 104 -13.78 -6.12 11.26
C LEU A 104 -14.38 -4.79 11.75
N VAL A 105 -13.57 -3.73 11.78
CA VAL A 105 -13.97 -2.42 12.31
C VAL A 105 -14.97 -1.74 11.37
N SER A 106 -14.73 -1.73 10.05
CA SER A 106 -15.65 -1.10 9.08
C SER A 106 -17.04 -1.75 9.08
N ASN A 107 -17.11 -3.09 9.18
CA ASN A 107 -18.39 -3.80 9.29
C ASN A 107 -19.04 -3.60 10.66
N THR A 108 -18.26 -3.50 11.74
CA THR A 108 -18.78 -3.19 13.07
C THR A 108 -19.37 -1.78 13.12
N VAL A 109 -18.70 -0.80 12.53
CA VAL A 109 -19.23 0.56 12.39
C VAL A 109 -20.51 0.54 11.57
N SER A 110 -20.52 -0.16 10.43
CA SER A 110 -21.73 -0.30 9.59
C SER A 110 -22.90 -0.87 10.38
N TRP A 111 -22.65 -1.91 11.19
CA TRP A 111 -23.64 -2.47 12.09
C TRP A 111 -24.12 -1.45 13.15
N MET A 112 -23.25 -0.61 13.69
CA MET A 112 -23.62 0.40 14.68
C MET A 112 -24.45 1.54 14.09
N VAL A 113 -24.07 2.06 12.91
CA VAL A 113 -24.63 3.31 12.37
C VAL A 113 -25.79 3.09 11.41
N ASN A 114 -25.76 2.01 10.61
CA ASN A 114 -26.77 1.80 9.58
C ASN A 114 -28.04 1.21 10.22
N PRO A 115 -29.21 1.88 10.15
CA PRO A 115 -30.45 1.40 10.78
C PRO A 115 -30.98 0.10 10.16
N ALA A 116 -30.54 -0.28 8.96
CA ALA A 116 -30.94 -1.52 8.32
C ALA A 116 -30.41 -2.78 9.03
N TYR A 117 -29.38 -2.66 9.87
CA TYR A 117 -28.91 -3.76 10.72
C TYR A 117 -29.60 -3.73 12.08
N ALA A 118 -30.16 -4.87 12.47
CA ALA A 118 -30.64 -5.11 13.83
C ALA A 118 -29.48 -4.97 14.83
N LYS A 119 -29.67 -4.21 15.93
CA LYS A 119 -28.65 -3.99 16.96
C LYS A 119 -28.54 -5.17 17.93
N THR A 120 -28.30 -6.34 17.36
CA THR A 120 -28.12 -7.63 18.07
C THR A 120 -26.84 -8.30 17.58
N ILE A 121 -26.39 -9.33 18.30
CA ILE A 121 -25.24 -10.15 17.89
C ILE A 121 -25.49 -10.78 16.51
N ALA A 122 -26.72 -11.23 16.24
CA ALA A 122 -27.08 -11.78 14.93
C ALA A 122 -26.94 -10.73 13.81
N GLY A 123 -27.36 -9.49 14.05
CA GLY A 123 -27.18 -8.39 13.10
C GLY A 123 -25.71 -8.01 12.90
N TRP A 124 -24.88 -8.13 13.94
CA TRP A 124 -23.43 -7.92 13.82
C TRP A 124 -22.76 -9.02 12.99
N VAL A 125 -23.13 -10.29 13.23
CA VAL A 125 -22.68 -11.42 12.41
C VAL A 125 -23.16 -11.27 10.97
N GLN A 126 -24.40 -10.80 10.75
CA GLN A 126 -24.93 -10.50 9.42
C GLN A 126 -24.04 -9.46 8.71
N ALA A 127 -23.70 -8.35 9.38
CA ALA A 127 -22.80 -7.33 8.84
C ALA A 127 -21.41 -7.89 8.50
N LEU A 128 -20.89 -8.84 9.29
CA LEU A 128 -19.60 -9.50 9.06
C LEU A 128 -19.63 -10.65 8.05
N THR A 129 -20.77 -10.99 7.47
CA THR A 129 -20.88 -12.14 6.57
C THR A 129 -21.64 -11.79 5.29
N VAL A 130 -22.96 -11.81 5.35
CA VAL A 130 -23.84 -11.67 4.18
C VAL A 130 -24.13 -10.22 3.82
N GLY A 131 -24.00 -9.29 4.77
CA GLY A 131 -24.34 -7.89 4.57
C GLY A 131 -25.85 -7.63 4.43
N LEU A 132 -26.20 -6.55 3.75
CA LEU A 132 -27.58 -6.18 3.45
C LEU A 132 -28.08 -6.84 2.14
N PRO A 133 -29.38 -7.16 2.02
CA PRO A 133 -29.96 -7.63 0.76
C PRO A 133 -29.71 -6.66 -0.40
N GLY A 134 -29.45 -7.20 -1.59
CA GLY A 134 -29.17 -6.40 -2.80
C GLY A 134 -27.69 -6.02 -2.97
N PHE A 135 -26.83 -6.36 -2.02
CA PHE A 135 -25.38 -6.13 -2.10
C PHE A 135 -24.60 -7.45 -2.08
N PRO A 136 -23.39 -7.49 -2.65
CA PRO A 136 -22.51 -8.65 -2.50
C PRO A 136 -22.18 -8.94 -1.02
N PRO A 137 -21.99 -10.21 -0.63
CA PRO A 137 -21.60 -10.57 0.73
C PRO A 137 -20.33 -9.87 1.20
N THR A 138 -20.35 -9.33 2.42
CA THR A 138 -19.21 -8.60 3.00
C THR A 138 -18.01 -9.50 3.24
N TRP A 139 -18.19 -10.79 3.57
CA TRP A 139 -17.06 -11.71 3.72
C TRP A 139 -16.23 -11.85 2.44
N LEU A 140 -16.85 -11.75 1.27
CA LEU A 140 -16.15 -11.79 -0.01
C LEU A 140 -15.32 -10.53 -0.23
N PHE A 141 -15.81 -9.37 0.22
CA PHE A 141 -15.01 -8.14 0.26
C PHE A 141 -13.79 -8.30 1.19
N GLY A 142 -13.98 -8.87 2.38
CA GLY A 142 -12.89 -9.16 3.31
C GLY A 142 -11.84 -10.09 2.72
N LEU A 143 -12.26 -11.18 2.08
CA LEU A 143 -11.37 -12.13 1.41
C LEU A 143 -10.58 -11.47 0.28
N LYS A 144 -11.26 -10.75 -0.63
CA LYS A 144 -10.59 -10.06 -1.74
C LYS A 144 -9.62 -8.98 -1.25
N SER A 145 -9.96 -8.29 -0.17
CA SER A 145 -9.09 -7.31 0.48
C SER A 145 -7.83 -7.96 1.07
N LEU A 146 -7.97 -9.12 1.72
CA LEU A 146 -6.85 -9.89 2.25
C LEU A 146 -5.94 -10.42 1.13
N LEU A 147 -6.52 -11.00 0.08
CA LEU A 147 -5.77 -11.51 -1.07
C LEU A 147 -5.04 -10.39 -1.81
N GLY A 148 -5.71 -9.27 -2.08
CA GLY A 148 -5.09 -8.11 -2.71
C GLY A 148 -3.97 -7.55 -1.84
N THR A 149 -4.23 -7.33 -0.55
CA THR A 149 -3.22 -6.82 0.38
C THR A 149 -2.00 -7.75 0.46
N GLY A 150 -2.22 -9.06 0.61
CA GLY A 150 -1.14 -10.05 0.64
C GLY A 150 -0.31 -10.05 -0.64
N LEU A 151 -0.97 -10.05 -1.81
CA LEU A 151 -0.28 -10.02 -3.10
C LEU A 151 0.57 -8.76 -3.24
N PHE A 152 -0.01 -7.57 -3.06
CA PHE A 152 0.69 -6.31 -3.29
C PHE A 152 1.77 -6.04 -2.24
N THR A 153 1.59 -6.44 -0.98
CA THR A 153 2.68 -6.38 0.01
C THR A 153 3.80 -7.35 -0.32
N GLY A 154 3.47 -8.56 -0.81
CA GLY A 154 4.46 -9.54 -1.26
C GLY A 154 5.28 -9.03 -2.45
N LEU A 155 4.62 -8.47 -3.46
CA LEU A 155 5.26 -7.82 -4.61
C LEU A 155 6.15 -6.66 -4.18
N PHE A 156 5.67 -5.81 -3.26
CA PHE A 156 6.47 -4.71 -2.71
C PHE A 156 7.73 -5.22 -2.01
N ALA A 157 7.60 -6.23 -1.13
CA ALA A 157 8.73 -6.81 -0.42
C ALA A 157 9.73 -7.48 -1.38
N GLY A 158 9.23 -8.18 -2.41
CA GLY A 158 10.06 -8.77 -3.46
C GLY A 158 10.84 -7.72 -4.26
N ALA A 159 10.17 -6.65 -4.67
CA ALA A 159 10.81 -5.55 -5.39
C ALA A 159 11.89 -4.84 -4.56
N MET A 160 11.63 -4.59 -3.27
CA MET A 160 12.63 -4.01 -2.36
C MET A 160 13.87 -4.90 -2.23
N LYS A 161 13.68 -6.21 -2.00
CA LYS A 161 14.80 -7.17 -1.93
C LYS A 161 15.58 -7.27 -3.24
N TRP A 162 14.89 -7.19 -4.37
CA TRP A 162 15.53 -7.21 -5.69
C TRP A 162 16.36 -5.94 -5.92
N SER A 163 15.86 -4.77 -5.52
CA SER A 163 16.62 -3.52 -5.56
C SER A 163 17.88 -3.60 -4.69
N GLU A 164 17.74 -4.07 -3.45
CA GLU A 164 18.87 -4.28 -2.53
C GLU A 164 19.93 -5.20 -3.16
N ALA A 165 19.52 -6.28 -3.84
CA ALA A 165 20.45 -7.19 -4.49
C ALA A 165 21.15 -6.62 -5.74
N ILE A 166 20.52 -5.67 -6.45
CA ILE A 166 21.16 -4.95 -7.56
C ILE A 166 22.18 -3.96 -7.00
N ASP A 167 21.82 -3.23 -5.94
CA ASP A 167 22.70 -2.24 -5.32
C ASP A 167 23.94 -2.90 -4.67
N ASP A 168 23.82 -4.15 -4.22
CA ASP A 168 24.92 -4.95 -3.66
C ASP A 168 25.77 -5.67 -4.75
N ALA A 169 25.40 -5.60 -6.03
CA ALA A 169 26.16 -6.25 -7.10
C ALA A 169 27.49 -5.51 -7.34
N PRO A 170 28.64 -6.21 -7.48
CA PRO A 170 29.90 -5.56 -7.81
C PRO A 170 29.78 -4.80 -9.12
N GLU A 171 30.18 -3.52 -9.13
CA GLU A 171 30.32 -2.78 -10.38
C GLU A 171 31.32 -3.53 -11.27
N PRO A 172 31.05 -3.70 -12.58
CA PRO A 172 32.00 -4.32 -13.48
C PRO A 172 33.30 -3.51 -13.45
N GLU A 173 34.41 -4.18 -13.11
CA GLU A 173 35.74 -3.60 -13.24
C GLU A 173 35.89 -3.14 -14.69
N THR A 174 35.92 -1.82 -14.90
CA THR A 174 36.37 -1.25 -16.17
C THR A 174 37.86 -1.53 -16.23
N ASP A 175 38.25 -2.56 -16.99
CA ASP A 175 39.63 -2.78 -17.41
C ASP A 175 40.09 -1.52 -18.17
N ASP A 176 40.64 -0.55 -17.45
CA ASP A 176 41.42 0.58 -17.98
C ASP A 176 42.86 0.13 -18.32
N ASP A 177 43.01 -1.12 -18.79
CA ASP A 177 44.28 -1.69 -19.24
C ASP A 177 44.31 -1.70 -20.79
N GLU A 178 44.16 -0.54 -21.43
CA GLU A 178 44.75 -0.32 -22.76
C GLU A 178 46.15 0.29 -22.60
N GLU A 179 47.11 -0.61 -22.36
CA GLU A 179 48.54 -0.44 -22.64
C GLU A 179 48.75 0.40 -23.90
N THR A 180 49.09 1.68 -23.73
CA THR A 180 49.67 2.48 -24.81
C THR A 180 51.20 2.36 -24.70
N GLU A 181 51.77 1.26 -25.20
CA GLU A 181 53.21 1.19 -25.48
C GLU A 181 53.56 2.23 -26.55
N ALA A 182 54.08 3.38 -26.12
CA ALA A 182 54.65 4.37 -27.02
C ALA A 182 56.00 3.86 -27.57
N PRO A 183 56.27 3.89 -28.89
CA PRO A 183 57.56 3.47 -29.44
C PRO A 183 58.68 4.43 -29.00
N PRO A 184 59.93 3.95 -28.82
CA PRO A 184 61.02 4.80 -28.33
C PRO A 184 61.45 5.84 -29.39
N GLU A 185 61.54 7.11 -28.98
CA GLU A 185 61.99 8.22 -29.83
C GLU A 185 63.51 8.15 -30.12
N PRO A 186 63.97 8.56 -31.33
CA PRO A 186 65.39 8.56 -31.67
C PRO A 186 66.13 9.79 -31.09
N SER A 187 67.33 9.52 -30.57
CA SER A 187 68.26 10.51 -29.99
C SER A 187 68.64 11.64 -30.96
N PRO A 188 68.76 12.91 -30.50
CA PRO A 188 69.24 13.99 -31.35
C PRO A 188 70.77 13.98 -31.44
N GLU A 189 71.26 14.02 -32.68
CA GLU A 189 72.66 14.28 -33.05
C GLU A 189 73.01 15.75 -32.71
N ALA A 190 74.04 15.96 -31.90
CA ALA A 190 74.57 17.29 -31.59
C ALA A 190 75.59 17.70 -32.66
N ALA A 191 75.36 18.87 -33.27
CA ALA A 191 76.32 19.59 -34.10
C ALA A 191 77.16 20.56 -33.26
#